data_AF-A0A9D1JNB0-F1
#
_entry.id   AF-A0A9D1JNB0-F1
#
_cell.length_a   1.000
_cell.length_b   1.000
_cell.length_c   1.000
_cell.angle_alpha   90.00
_cell.angle_beta   90.00
_cell.angle_gamma   90.00
#
_symmetry.space_group_name_H-M   'P 1'
#
loop_
_entity.id
_entity.type
_entity.pdbx_description
1 polymer ?
#
loop_
_entity_poly.entity_id
_entity_poly.type
_entity_poly.pdbx_seq_one_letter_code
_entity_poly.pdbx_strand_id
1 'polypeptide(L)'
;MNDFDKTYKQHLEELWGKVGFIVNLSQMIEYNLANILAFDEILRGFDNADSMYLFEYNTFVSKANNLYNEFSKRTFGYGLKRAKEISFFTEDSLKRLHKICEERNFVVHHLFKDDLKLKYIETDPTFYFERLEKLIENMYEANEDLSRIFVLQKQTYKIIW
;
A
#
# COMPACT_ATOMS: atom_id res chain seq x y z
N MET A 1 21.56 34.93 -5.65
CA MET A 1 20.62 34.16 -4.80
C MET A 1 21.30 34.01 -3.46
N ASN A 2 20.68 34.47 -2.37
CA ASN A 2 21.25 34.36 -1.02
C ASN A 2 21.32 32.86 -0.63
N ASP A 3 22.29 32.46 0.18
CA ASP A 3 22.36 31.10 0.74
C ASP A 3 21.06 30.68 1.43
N PHE A 4 20.36 31.63 2.07
CA PHE A 4 19.03 31.39 2.64
C PHE A 4 18.00 30.92 1.58
N ASP A 5 17.90 31.61 0.45
CA ASP A 5 16.96 31.25 -0.63
C ASP A 5 17.29 29.87 -1.24
N LYS A 6 18.58 29.53 -1.28
CA LYS A 6 19.05 28.25 -1.79
C LYS A 6 18.66 27.10 -0.85
N THR A 7 18.91 27.26 0.44
CA THR A 7 18.55 26.26 1.47
C THR A 7 17.05 26.08 1.57
N TYR A 8 16.28 27.17 1.57
CA TYR A 8 14.81 27.11 1.56
C TYR A 8 14.29 26.32 0.35
N LYS A 9 14.80 26.63 -0.85
CA LYS A 9 14.40 25.92 -2.07
C LYS A 9 14.74 24.42 -2.01
N GLN A 10 15.90 24.06 -1.48
CA GLN A 10 16.27 22.66 -1.28
C GLN A 10 15.29 21.94 -0.35
N HIS A 11 14.96 22.54 0.80
CA HIS A 11 13.99 21.94 1.73
C HIS A 11 12.60 21.80 1.12
N LEU A 12 12.18 22.75 0.28
CA LEU A 12 10.91 22.68 -0.44
C LEU A 12 10.89 21.54 -1.47
N GLU A 13 11.98 21.38 -2.23
CA GLU A 13 12.16 20.25 -3.17
C GLU A 13 12.16 18.91 -2.42
N GLU A 14 12.81 18.83 -1.26
CA GLU A 14 12.79 17.64 -0.40
C GLU A 14 11.40 17.32 0.14
N LEU A 15 10.63 18.33 0.58
CA LEU A 15 9.24 18.16 1.01
C LEU A 15 8.40 17.53 -0.10
N TRP A 16 8.46 18.10 -1.30
CA TRP A 16 7.72 17.58 -2.46
C TRP A 16 8.20 16.19 -2.87
N GLY A 17 9.51 15.94 -2.80
CA GLY A 17 10.09 14.63 -3.03
C GLY A 17 9.54 13.58 -2.06
N LYS A 18 9.47 13.88 -0.77
CA LYS A 18 8.91 12.99 0.26
C LYS A 18 7.41 12.72 0.02
N VAL A 19 6.63 13.75 -0.30
CA VAL A 19 5.20 13.59 -0.65
C VAL A 19 5.03 12.71 -1.90
N GLY A 20 5.81 12.96 -2.94
CA GLY A 20 5.81 12.14 -4.16
C GLY A 20 6.20 10.68 -3.87
N PHE A 21 7.17 10.47 -2.98
CA PHE A 21 7.59 9.14 -2.58
C PHE A 21 6.51 8.38 -1.79
N ILE A 22 5.77 9.06 -0.91
CA ILE A 22 4.59 8.50 -0.22
C ILE A 22 3.52 8.04 -1.23
N VAL A 23 3.26 8.84 -2.27
CA VAL A 23 2.32 8.44 -3.34
C VAL A 23 2.82 7.18 -4.05
N ASN A 24 4.10 7.11 -4.40
CA ASN A 24 4.68 5.93 -5.03
C ASN A 24 4.57 4.67 -4.14
N LEU A 25 4.94 4.79 -2.86
CA LEU A 25 4.80 3.68 -1.90
C LEU A 25 3.34 3.25 -1.74
N SER A 26 2.39 4.19 -1.82
CA SER A 26 0.96 3.86 -1.78
C SER A 26 0.58 2.93 -2.92
N GLN A 27 1.04 3.23 -4.13
CA GLN A 27 0.76 2.43 -5.33
C GLN A 27 1.38 1.04 -5.23
N MET A 28 2.62 0.93 -4.68
CA MET A 28 3.27 -0.36 -4.46
C MET A 28 2.50 -1.23 -3.45
N ILE A 29 2.05 -0.64 -2.33
CA ILE A 29 1.24 -1.34 -1.34
C ILE A 29 -0.11 -1.77 -1.93
N GLU A 30 -0.79 -0.88 -2.67
CA GLU A 30 -2.05 -1.18 -3.36
C GLU A 30 -1.89 -2.35 -4.34
N TYR A 31 -0.83 -2.35 -5.13
CA TYR A 31 -0.49 -3.44 -6.05
C TYR A 31 -0.25 -4.76 -5.33
N ASN A 32 0.54 -4.75 -4.25
CA ASN A 32 0.82 -5.95 -3.47
C ASN A 32 -0.43 -6.50 -2.79
N LEU A 33 -1.28 -5.64 -2.22
CA LEU A 33 -2.57 -6.03 -1.66
C LEU A 33 -3.47 -6.68 -2.73
N ALA A 34 -3.56 -6.08 -3.91
CA ALA A 34 -4.36 -6.63 -5.02
C ALA A 34 -3.87 -8.02 -5.43
N ASN A 35 -2.56 -8.24 -5.52
CA ASN A 35 -1.99 -9.54 -5.83
C ASN A 35 -2.27 -10.58 -4.75
N ILE A 36 -2.09 -10.22 -3.47
CA ILE A 36 -2.36 -11.12 -2.35
C ILE A 36 -3.82 -11.56 -2.33
N LEU A 37 -4.74 -10.60 -2.53
CA LEU A 37 -6.18 -10.83 -2.58
C LEU A 37 -6.59 -11.71 -3.76
N ALA A 38 -6.07 -11.44 -4.95
CA ALA A 38 -6.35 -12.24 -6.14
C ALA A 38 -5.81 -13.67 -6.00
N PHE A 39 -4.62 -13.83 -5.43
CA PHE A 39 -3.99 -15.14 -5.28
C PHE A 39 -4.63 -15.99 -4.18
N ASP A 40 -5.13 -15.35 -3.12
CA ASP A 40 -5.93 -16.02 -2.08
C ASP A 40 -7.16 -16.72 -2.65
N GLU A 41 -7.83 -16.14 -3.65
CA GLU A 41 -8.99 -16.77 -4.31
C GLU A 41 -8.62 -18.05 -5.06
N ILE A 42 -7.39 -18.14 -5.57
CA ILE A 42 -6.87 -19.38 -6.17
C ILE A 42 -6.65 -20.42 -5.07
N LEU A 43 -5.97 -20.04 -3.98
CA LEU A 43 -5.66 -20.95 -2.88
C LEU A 43 -6.93 -21.52 -2.21
N ARG A 44 -7.96 -20.69 -1.97
CA ARG A 44 -9.25 -21.15 -1.45
C ARG A 44 -9.94 -22.15 -2.39
N GLY A 45 -9.72 -22.05 -3.69
CA GLY A 45 -10.23 -23.02 -4.66
C GLY A 45 -9.69 -24.42 -4.37
N PHE A 46 -8.42 -24.53 -3.97
CA PHE A 46 -7.79 -25.79 -3.62
C PHE A 46 -8.13 -26.27 -2.20
N ASP A 47 -8.28 -25.38 -1.22
CA ASP A 47 -8.68 -25.78 0.15
C ASP A 47 -10.05 -26.46 0.20
N ASN A 48 -10.91 -26.21 -0.78
CA ASN A 48 -12.26 -26.78 -0.86
C ASN A 48 -12.35 -28.07 -1.71
N ALA A 49 -11.24 -28.55 -2.27
CA ALA A 49 -11.24 -29.71 -3.16
C ALA A 49 -9.92 -30.51 -3.08
N ASP A 50 -10.01 -31.82 -2.73
CA ASP A 50 -8.86 -32.73 -2.68
C ASP A 50 -8.16 -32.92 -4.04
N SER A 51 -8.84 -32.60 -5.14
CA SER A 51 -8.30 -32.55 -6.49
C SER A 51 -9.14 -31.59 -7.34
N MET A 52 -8.52 -30.98 -8.36
CA MET A 52 -9.18 -29.99 -9.22
C MET A 52 -8.90 -30.29 -10.69
N TYR A 53 -9.94 -30.31 -11.52
CA TYR A 53 -9.77 -30.43 -12.96
C TYR A 53 -9.23 -29.13 -13.56
N LEU A 54 -8.49 -29.23 -14.67
CA LEU A 54 -7.86 -28.07 -15.33
C LEU A 54 -8.85 -26.94 -15.69
N PHE A 55 -10.09 -27.27 -16.04
CA PHE A 55 -11.11 -26.27 -16.37
C PHE A 55 -11.62 -25.51 -15.13
N GLU A 56 -11.68 -26.17 -13.97
CA GLU A 56 -12.04 -25.55 -12.69
C GLU A 56 -10.93 -24.59 -12.26
N TYR A 57 -9.67 -25.03 -12.36
CA TYR A 57 -8.50 -24.19 -12.13
C TYR A 57 -8.51 -22.94 -13.00
N ASN A 58 -8.72 -23.09 -14.31
CA ASN A 58 -8.80 -21.96 -15.24
C ASN A 58 -9.93 -20.98 -14.88
N THR A 59 -11.02 -21.47 -14.28
CA THR A 59 -12.12 -20.63 -13.80
C THR A 59 -11.69 -19.80 -12.58
N PHE A 60 -10.95 -20.39 -11.63
CA PHE A 60 -10.40 -19.65 -10.49
C PHE A 60 -9.35 -18.62 -10.91
N VAL A 61 -8.46 -18.96 -11.84
CA VAL A 61 -7.48 -18.01 -12.41
C VAL A 61 -8.19 -16.85 -13.10
N SER A 62 -9.26 -17.11 -13.85
CA SER A 62 -10.06 -16.05 -14.48
C SER A 62 -10.72 -15.13 -13.44
N LYS A 63 -11.28 -15.69 -12.36
CA LYS A 63 -11.83 -14.93 -11.24
C LYS A 63 -10.77 -14.07 -10.55
N ALA A 64 -9.61 -14.65 -10.24
CA ALA A 64 -8.49 -13.95 -9.63
C ALA A 64 -8.01 -12.76 -10.49
N ASN A 65 -7.88 -12.96 -11.81
CA ASN A 65 -7.53 -11.89 -12.75
C ASN A 65 -8.58 -10.78 -12.79
N ASN A 66 -9.87 -11.14 -12.74
CA ASN A 66 -10.95 -10.15 -12.67
C ASN A 66 -10.91 -9.35 -11.37
N LEU A 67 -10.67 -10.02 -10.23
CA LEU A 67 -10.49 -9.37 -8.93
C LEU A 67 -9.28 -8.42 -8.93
N TYR A 68 -8.14 -8.84 -9.47
CA TYR A 68 -6.98 -7.97 -9.63
C TYR A 68 -7.31 -6.74 -10.50
N ASN A 69 -8.00 -6.94 -11.62
CA ASN A 69 -8.44 -5.84 -12.50
C ASN A 69 -9.44 -4.90 -11.83
N GLU A 70 -10.23 -5.39 -10.87
CA GLU A 70 -11.07 -4.54 -10.04
C GLU A 70 -10.23 -3.77 -9.01
N PHE A 71 -9.39 -4.46 -8.23
CA PHE A 71 -8.59 -3.85 -7.17
C PHE A 71 -7.60 -2.81 -7.68
N SER A 72 -6.98 -3.04 -8.83
CA SER A 72 -6.09 -2.08 -9.50
C SER A 72 -6.78 -0.76 -9.89
N LYS A 73 -8.11 -0.72 -9.92
CA LYS A 73 -8.91 0.50 -10.19
C LYS A 73 -9.50 1.12 -8.93
N ARG A 74 -9.24 0.53 -7.75
CA ARG A 74 -9.81 0.93 -6.46
C ARG A 74 -8.73 1.55 -5.57
N THR A 75 -9.16 2.31 -4.59
CA THR A 75 -8.26 2.96 -3.63
C THR A 75 -7.76 1.97 -2.57
N PHE A 76 -6.62 2.25 -1.94
CA PHE A 76 -6.07 1.49 -0.81
C PHE A 76 -7.12 1.08 0.22
N GLY A 77 -7.98 2.01 0.65
CA GLY A 77 -9.01 1.75 1.64
C GLY A 77 -9.99 0.62 1.26
N TYR A 78 -10.21 0.40 -0.04
CA TYR A 78 -11.02 -0.71 -0.54
C TYR A 78 -10.31 -2.06 -0.37
N GLY A 79 -9.04 -2.16 -0.80
CA GLY A 79 -8.23 -3.37 -0.63
C GLY A 79 -8.08 -3.77 0.85
N LEU A 80 -7.91 -2.78 1.73
CA LEU A 80 -7.83 -2.97 3.18
C LEU A 80 -9.07 -3.61 3.81
N LYS A 81 -10.28 -3.26 3.34
CA LYS A 81 -11.51 -3.88 3.84
C LYS A 81 -11.54 -5.37 3.54
N ARG A 82 -11.10 -5.77 2.35
CA ARG A 82 -11.07 -7.17 1.94
C ARG A 82 -9.90 -7.93 2.56
N ALA A 83 -8.77 -7.28 2.83
CA ALA A 83 -7.62 -7.91 3.50
C ALA A 83 -8.00 -8.55 4.86
N LYS A 84 -9.02 -8.00 5.54
CA LYS A 84 -9.57 -8.55 6.79
C LYS A 84 -10.22 -9.94 6.66
N GLU A 85 -10.61 -10.32 5.45
CA GLU A 85 -11.31 -11.58 5.18
C GLU A 85 -10.33 -12.72 4.86
N ILE A 86 -9.01 -12.46 4.88
CA ILE A 86 -7.98 -13.42 4.50
C ILE A 86 -7.15 -13.87 5.72
N SER A 87 -6.80 -15.16 5.77
CA SER A 87 -6.04 -15.78 6.87
C SER A 87 -4.57 -15.37 6.96
N PHE A 88 -3.99 -14.80 5.90
CA PHE A 88 -2.57 -14.43 5.86
C PHE A 88 -2.22 -13.14 6.61
N PHE A 89 -3.22 -12.33 6.99
CA PHE A 89 -3.00 -11.06 7.68
C PHE A 89 -3.15 -11.23 9.19
N THR A 90 -2.17 -10.75 9.96
CA THR A 90 -2.29 -10.63 11.41
C THR A 90 -3.08 -9.37 11.80
N GLU A 91 -3.68 -9.35 12.99
CA GLU A 91 -4.39 -8.17 13.48
C GLU A 91 -3.48 -6.93 13.52
N ASP A 92 -2.21 -7.09 13.90
CA ASP A 92 -1.23 -6.01 13.96
C ASP A 92 -0.86 -5.47 12.57
N SER A 93 -0.71 -6.35 11.57
CA SER A 93 -0.48 -5.93 10.18
C SER A 93 -1.66 -5.14 9.62
N LEU A 94 -2.90 -5.56 9.92
CA LEU A 94 -4.11 -4.84 9.51
C LEU A 94 -4.23 -3.48 10.20
N LYS A 95 -3.95 -3.40 11.51
CA LYS A 95 -3.91 -2.13 12.25
C LYS A 95 -2.89 -1.16 11.66
N ARG A 96 -1.70 -1.66 11.33
CA ARG A 96 -0.64 -0.88 10.69
C ARG A 96 -1.06 -0.34 9.32
N LEU A 97 -1.62 -1.20 8.46
CA LEU A 97 -2.10 -0.79 7.15
C LEU A 97 -3.23 0.25 7.24
N HIS A 98 -4.14 0.12 8.20
CA HIS A 98 -5.18 1.12 8.46
C HIS A 98 -4.58 2.48 8.84
N LYS A 99 -3.63 2.50 9.79
CA LYS A 99 -2.94 3.73 10.19
C LYS A 99 -2.20 4.38 9.02
N ILE A 100 -1.53 3.57 8.19
CA ILE A 100 -0.88 4.04 6.96
C ILE A 100 -1.90 4.67 6.01
N CYS A 101 -3.05 4.03 5.80
CA CYS A 101 -4.08 4.57 4.91
C CYS A 101 -4.61 5.93 5.41
N GLU A 102 -4.82 6.09 6.71
CA GLU A 102 -5.26 7.35 7.32
C GLU A 102 -4.21 8.46 7.16
N GLU A 103 -2.95 8.19 7.54
CA GLU A 103 -1.87 9.16 7.45
C GLU A 103 -1.54 9.53 6.00
N ARG A 104 -1.58 8.56 5.08
CA ARG A 104 -1.44 8.82 3.65
C ARG A 104 -2.55 9.73 3.14
N ASN A 105 -3.80 9.48 3.54
CA ASN A 105 -4.93 10.33 3.15
C ASN A 105 -4.75 11.76 3.67
N PHE A 106 -4.22 11.93 4.89
CA PHE A 106 -3.83 13.25 5.38
C PHE A 106 -2.81 13.91 4.45
N VAL A 107 -1.70 13.23 4.15
CA VAL A 107 -0.63 13.80 3.30
C VAL A 107 -1.15 14.18 1.90
N VAL A 108 -1.97 13.32 1.28
CA VAL A 108 -2.44 13.54 -0.09
C VAL A 108 -3.57 14.57 -0.17
N HIS A 109 -4.46 14.63 0.82
CA HIS A 109 -5.69 15.43 0.71
C HIS A 109 -5.76 16.64 1.65
N HIS A 110 -4.98 16.65 2.73
CA HIS A 110 -5.11 17.62 3.82
C HIS A 110 -3.85 18.44 4.07
N LEU A 111 -2.64 17.88 3.92
CA LEU A 111 -1.39 18.57 4.24
C LEU A 111 -1.31 19.97 3.61
N PHE A 112 -1.47 20.07 2.29
CA PHE A 112 -1.41 21.37 1.61
C PHE A 112 -2.60 22.27 1.93
N LYS A 113 -3.78 21.72 2.22
CA LYS A 113 -4.97 22.53 2.56
C LYS A 113 -4.85 23.14 3.95
N ASP A 114 -4.33 22.38 4.90
CA ASP A 114 -4.08 22.86 6.25
C ASP A 114 -2.93 23.87 6.24
N ASP A 115 -1.92 23.61 5.42
CA ASP A 115 -0.79 24.53 5.27
C ASP A 115 -1.19 25.88 4.66
N LEU A 116 -2.23 25.97 3.81
CA LEU A 116 -2.75 27.28 3.36
C LEU A 116 -3.13 28.22 4.51
N LYS A 117 -3.50 27.67 5.67
CA LYS A 117 -3.83 28.44 6.88
C LYS A 117 -2.60 28.66 7.77
N LEU A 118 -1.76 27.64 7.89
CA LEU A 118 -0.63 27.61 8.82
C LEU A 118 0.64 28.30 8.26
N LYS A 119 0.78 28.27 6.93
CA LYS A 119 1.89 28.84 6.15
C LYS A 119 3.26 28.27 6.52
N TYR A 120 3.34 27.02 6.95
CA TYR A 120 4.61 26.39 7.27
C TYR A 120 5.42 26.12 6.00
N ILE A 121 4.82 25.74 4.86
CA ILE A 121 5.60 25.54 3.63
C ILE A 121 6.27 26.86 3.18
N GLU A 122 5.63 28.01 3.39
CA GLU A 122 6.18 29.33 3.03
C GLU A 122 7.27 29.82 4.00
N THR A 123 7.31 29.29 5.24
CA THR A 123 8.15 29.84 6.33
C THR A 123 9.17 28.85 6.87
N ASP A 124 8.80 27.58 6.99
CA ASP A 124 9.62 26.45 7.42
C ASP A 124 9.12 25.13 6.79
N PRO A 125 9.57 24.78 5.58
CA PRO A 125 9.23 23.51 4.94
C PRO A 125 9.63 22.28 5.77
N THR A 126 10.61 22.40 6.68
CA THR A 126 11.11 21.26 7.46
C THR A 126 10.13 20.82 8.54
N PHE A 127 9.16 21.66 8.89
CA PHE A 127 8.10 21.37 9.85
C PHE A 127 7.41 20.02 9.61
N TYR A 128 7.22 19.64 8.35
CA TYR A 128 6.55 18.39 7.98
C TYR A 128 7.48 17.18 7.86
N PHE A 129 8.81 17.36 7.88
CA PHE A 129 9.77 16.30 7.54
C PHE A 129 9.63 15.09 8.44
N GLU A 130 9.63 15.29 9.76
CA GLU A 130 9.52 14.20 10.72
C GLU A 130 8.26 13.35 10.50
N ARG A 131 7.13 14.00 10.22
CA ARG A 131 5.86 13.29 9.96
C ARG A 131 5.92 12.51 8.65
N LEU A 132 6.45 13.11 7.59
CA LEU A 132 6.58 12.46 6.28
C LEU A 132 7.56 11.28 6.33
N GLU A 133 8.69 11.44 7.02
CA GLU A 133 9.72 10.40 7.16
C GLU A 133 9.20 9.21 7.98
N LYS A 134 8.52 9.46 9.11
CA LYS A 134 7.85 8.39 9.87
C LYS A 134 6.82 7.66 9.03
N LEU A 135 6.06 8.35 8.19
CA LEU A 135 5.11 7.69 7.30
C LEU A 135 5.83 6.84 6.25
N ILE A 136 6.90 7.37 5.63
CA ILE A 136 7.71 6.65 4.65
C ILE A 136 8.27 5.36 5.23
N GLU A 137 8.86 5.40 6.43
CA GLU A 137 9.40 4.23 7.13
C GLU A 137 8.31 3.18 7.37
N ASN A 138 7.18 3.59 7.94
CA ASN A 138 6.05 2.69 8.18
C ASN A 138 5.51 2.05 6.88
N MET A 139 5.44 2.82 5.80
CA MET A 139 5.01 2.33 4.49
C MET A 139 6.01 1.33 3.89
N TYR A 140 7.30 1.56 4.06
CA TYR A 140 8.34 0.62 3.64
C TYR A 140 8.21 -0.72 4.36
N GLU A 141 8.10 -0.70 5.69
CA GLU A 141 7.95 -1.91 6.49
C GLU A 141 6.68 -2.68 6.11
N ALA A 142 5.56 -1.98 5.91
CA ALA A 142 4.32 -2.61 5.47
C ALA A 142 4.44 -3.24 4.08
N ASN A 143 5.16 -2.60 3.15
CA ASN A 143 5.40 -3.16 1.82
C ASN A 143 6.27 -4.42 1.87
N GLU A 144 7.27 -4.47 2.75
CA GLU A 144 8.09 -5.66 2.99
C GLU A 144 7.27 -6.80 3.60
N ASP A 145 6.38 -6.51 4.55
CA ASP A 145 5.48 -7.50 5.13
C ASP A 145 4.53 -8.09 4.08
N LEU A 146 3.95 -7.25 3.22
CA LEU A 146 3.09 -7.69 2.11
C LEU A 146 3.86 -8.56 1.12
N SER A 147 5.09 -8.16 0.78
CA SER A 147 5.95 -8.94 -0.12
C SER A 147 6.25 -10.33 0.47
N ARG A 148 6.50 -10.41 1.78
CA ARG A 148 6.67 -11.69 2.50
C ARG A 148 5.40 -12.54 2.48
N ILE A 149 4.22 -11.96 2.71
CA ILE A 149 2.93 -12.68 2.59
C ILE A 149 2.78 -13.28 1.20
N PHE A 150 3.07 -12.51 0.15
CA PHE A 150 2.95 -12.99 -1.22
C PHE A 150 3.93 -14.12 -1.56
N VAL A 151 5.15 -14.07 -1.00
CA VAL A 151 6.11 -15.18 -1.11
C VAL A 151 5.59 -16.46 -0.43
N LEU A 152 5.00 -16.33 0.77
CA LEU A 152 4.40 -17.47 1.48
C LEU A 152 3.25 -18.09 0.68
N GLN A 153 2.35 -17.27 0.14
CA GLN A 153 1.27 -17.74 -0.73
C GLN A 153 1.79 -18.54 -1.93
N LYS A 154 2.85 -18.06 -2.60
CA LYS A 154 3.49 -18.80 -3.71
C LYS A 154 4.08 -20.13 -3.28
N GLN A 155 4.64 -20.21 -2.08
CA GLN A 155 5.16 -21.47 -1.54
C GLN A 155 4.03 -22.46 -1.26
N THR A 156 2.94 -22.01 -0.64
CA THR A 156 1.72 -22.82 -0.43
C THR A 156 1.19 -23.37 -1.74
N TYR A 157 1.09 -22.51 -2.77
CA TYR A 157 0.65 -22.95 -4.10
C TYR A 157 1.52 -24.06 -4.70
N LYS A 158 2.85 -23.96 -4.59
CA LYS A 158 3.79 -24.99 -5.09
C LYS A 158 3.72 -26.33 -4.35
N ILE A 159 3.19 -26.35 -3.13
CA ILE A 159 2.99 -27.60 -2.37
C ILE A 159 1.72 -28.31 -2.84
N ILE A 160 0.71 -27.52 -3.23
CA ILE A 160 -0.61 -27.99 -3.67
C ILE A 160 -0.58 -28.44 -5.15
N TRP A 161 0.19 -27.74 -5.99
CA TRP A 161 0.31 -27.97 -7.44
C TRP A 161 1.59 -28.72 -7.82
#